data_AF-A0A5T3BHU8-F1
#
_entry.id   AF-A0A5T3BHU8-F1
#
_cell.length_a   1.000
_cell.length_b   1.000
_cell.length_c   1.000
_cell.angle_alpha   90.00
_cell.angle_beta   90.00
_cell.angle_gamma   90.00
#
_symmetry.space_group_name_H-M   'P 1'
#
loop_
_entity.id
_entity.type
_entity.pdbx_description
1 polymer ?
#
loop_
_entity_poly.entity_id
_entity_poly.type
_entity_poly.pdbx_seq_one_letter_code
_entity_poly.pdbx_strand_id
1 'polypeptide(L)' 'GLKLNSLSTIPTVIGVAGGEQKAEAIIAAMRGNYINALVTDQKTAGKIIQLIEK' A
#
# COMPACT_ATOMS: atom_id res chain seq x y z
N GLY A 1 5.17 19.09 -7.55
CA GLY A 1 4.44 18.25 -6.57
C GLY A 1 5.35 17.94 -5.38
N LEU A 2 4.82 17.28 -4.36
CA LEU A 2 5.60 16.79 -3.22
C LEU A 2 6.58 15.69 -3.66
N LYS A 3 7.74 15.62 -3.00
CA LYS A 3 8.68 14.50 -3.18
C LYS A 3 8.16 13.29 -2.42
N LEU A 4 8.36 12.09 -2.96
CA LEU A 4 7.90 10.84 -2.34
C LEU A 4 8.43 10.67 -0.91
N ASN A 5 9.72 11.00 -0.70
CA ASN A 5 10.36 10.91 0.61
C ASN A 5 9.81 11.90 1.64
N SER A 6 9.06 12.92 1.22
CA SER A 6 8.40 13.84 2.15
C SER A 6 7.14 13.23 2.79
N LEU A 7 6.62 12.12 2.25
CA LEU A 7 5.45 11.44 2.84
C LEU A 7 5.78 10.78 4.18
N SER A 8 7.03 10.34 4.38
CA SER A 8 7.44 9.66 5.61
C SER A 8 7.44 10.55 6.85
N THR A 9 7.39 11.88 6.70
CA THR A 9 7.28 12.83 7.82
C THR A 9 5.84 13.08 8.26
N ILE A 10 4.86 12.66 7.46
CA ILE A 10 3.44 12.81 7.77
C ILE A 10 3.04 11.65 8.68
N PRO A 11 2.44 11.92 9.86
CA PRO A 11 2.08 10.85 10.81
C PRO A 11 1.15 9.79 10.22
N THR A 12 0.25 10.19 9.32
CA THR A 12 -0.72 9.28 8.69
C THR A 12 -0.77 9.53 7.19
N VAL A 13 -0.45 8.50 6.41
CA VAL A 13 -0.50 8.52 4.94
C VAL A 13 -1.39 7.38 4.47
N ILE A 14 -2.56 7.74 3.95
CA ILE A 14 -3.60 6.79 3.53
C ILE A 14 -3.44 6.53 2.03
N GLY A 15 -3.12 5.29 1.67
CA GLY A 15 -3.23 4.80 0.29
C GLY A 15 -4.64 4.32 -0.01
N VAL A 16 -5.17 4.65 -1.19
CA VAL A 16 -6.43 4.09 -1.68
C VAL A 16 -6.15 3.37 -3.00
N ALA A 17 -6.30 2.04 -3.00
CA ALA A 17 -6.01 1.22 -4.18
C ALA A 17 -6.81 -0.08 -4.14
N GLY A 18 -7.19 -0.57 -5.32
CA GLY A 18 -7.89 -1.85 -5.49
C GLY A 18 -7.59 -2.48 -6.85
N GLY A 19 -7.93 -3.76 -6.97
CA GLY A 19 -7.56 -4.67 -8.04
C GLY A 19 -6.40 -5.60 -7.66
N GLU A 20 -6.61 -6.92 -7.78
CA GLU A 20 -5.62 -7.95 -7.47
C GLU A 20 -4.30 -7.79 -8.24
N GLN A 21 -4.35 -7.27 -9.46
CA GLN A 21 -3.16 -7.00 -10.29
C GLN A 21 -2.26 -5.90 -9.71
N LYS A 22 -2.75 -5.12 -8.73
CA LYS A 22 -1.98 -4.08 -8.04
C LYS A 22 -1.40 -4.55 -6.71
N ALA A 23 -1.68 -5.78 -6.27
CA ALA A 23 -1.30 -6.27 -4.95
C ALA A 23 0.22 -6.11 -4.68
N GLU A 24 1.07 -6.48 -5.63
CA GLU A 24 2.53 -6.33 -5.50
C GLU A 24 2.97 -4.87 -5.37
N ALA A 25 2.37 -3.97 -6.16
CA ALA A 25 2.66 -2.53 -6.08
C ALA A 25 2.22 -1.93 -4.74
N ILE A 26 1.07 -2.35 -4.21
CA ILE A 26 0.57 -1.93 -2.89
C ILE A 26 1.53 -2.41 -1.80
N ILE A 27 1.97 -3.67 -1.86
CA ILE A 27 2.97 -4.23 -0.93
C ILE A 27 4.26 -3.42 -0.99
N ALA A 28 4.76 -3.09 -2.19
CA ALA A 28 5.97 -2.27 -2.35
C ALA A 28 5.80 -0.88 -1.73
N ALA A 29 4.62 -0.24 -1.89
CA ALA A 29 4.34 1.07 -1.31
C ALA A 29 4.32 1.03 0.23
N MET A 30 3.74 -0.01 0.81
CA MET A 30 3.73 -0.23 2.26
C MET A 30 5.14 -0.53 2.80
N ARG A 31 5.91 -1.42 2.13
CA ARG A 31 7.29 -1.75 2.51
C ARG A 31 8.24 -0.55 2.40
N GLY A 32 8.02 0.32 1.42
CA GLY A 32 8.73 1.59 1.26
C GLY A 32 8.33 2.66 2.27
N ASN A 33 7.37 2.39 3.17
CA ASN A 33 6.80 3.34 4.12
C ASN A 33 6.26 4.63 3.45
N TYR A 34 5.78 4.50 2.21
CA TYR A 34 5.15 5.61 1.47
C TYR A 34 3.68 5.75 1.86
N ILE A 35 3.07 4.68 2.38
CA ILE A 35 1.75 4.67 3.02
C ILE A 35 1.84 3.85 4.30
N ASN A 36 1.06 4.24 5.31
CA ASN A 36 0.98 3.52 6.59
C ASN A 36 -0.47 3.16 6.99
N ALA A 37 -1.44 3.60 6.20
CA ALA A 37 -2.82 3.13 6.22
C ALA A 37 -3.27 2.81 4.78
N LEU A 38 -4.13 1.80 4.62
CA LEU A 38 -4.62 1.35 3.30
C LEU A 38 -6.13 1.20 3.32
N VAL A 39 -6.80 1.79 2.32
CA VAL A 39 -8.18 1.49 1.94
C VAL A 39 -8.14 0.68 0.65
N THR A 40 -8.75 -0.52 0.69
CA THR A 40 -8.77 -1.46 -0.45
C THR A 40 -10.03 -2.32 -0.41
N ASP A 41 -10.29 -3.07 -1.49
CA ASP A 41 -11.37 -4.04 -1.57
C ASP A 41 -10.94 -5.42 -1.05
N GLN A 42 -11.92 -6.27 -0.71
CA GLN A 42 -11.69 -7.58 -0.12
C GLN A 42 -10.83 -8.51 -0.98
N LYS A 43 -10.99 -8.49 -2.31
CA LYS A 43 -10.23 -9.39 -3.21
C LYS A 43 -8.76 -8.98 -3.22
N THR A 44 -8.50 -7.68 -3.32
CA THR A 44 -7.14 -7.13 -3.27
C THR A 44 -6.47 -7.41 -1.92
N ALA A 45 -7.18 -7.22 -0.80
CA ALA A 45 -6.69 -7.56 0.52
C ALA A 45 -6.31 -9.05 0.64
N GLY A 46 -7.18 -9.95 0.17
CA GLY A 46 -6.91 -11.38 0.14
C GLY A 46 -5.66 -11.73 -0.67
N LYS A 47 -5.51 -11.11 -1.85
CA LYS A 47 -4.31 -11.31 -2.68
C LYS A 47 -3.04 -10.79 -2.01
N ILE A 48 -3.11 -9.65 -1.32
CA ILE A 48 -1.98 -9.11 -0.55
C ILE A 48 -1.54 -10.11 0.53
N ILE A 49 -2.47 -10.63 1.32
CA ILE A 49 -2.20 -11.62 2.38
C ILE A 49 -1.52 -12.87 1.79
N GLN A 50 -2.08 -13.42 0.71
CA GLN A 50 -1.49 -14.58 0.02
C GLN A 50 -0.06 -14.36 -0.50
N LEU A 51 0.29 -13.12 -0.88
CA LEU A 51 1.62 -12.79 -1.40
C LEU A 51 2.65 -12.55 -0.29
N ILE A 52 2.23 -12.14 0.91
CA ILE A 52 3.14 -11.86 2.03
C ILE A 52 3.36 -13.04 2.97
N GLU A 53 2.43 -14.01 3.01
CA GLU A 53 2.54 -15.24 3.81
C GLU A 53 3.30 -16.37 3.09
N LYS A 54 3.60 -16.20 1.80
CA LYS A 54 4.54 -17.05 1.06
C LYS A 54 5.98 -16.73 1.46
#